data_AF-A0A2L0LQS4-F1
#
_entry.id   AF-A0A2L0LQS4-F1
#
_cell.length_a   1.000
_cell.length_b   1.000
_cell.length_c   1.000
_cell.angle_alpha   90.00
_cell.angle_beta   90.00
_cell.angle_gamma   90.00
#
_symmetry.space_group_name_H-M   'P 1'
#
loop_
_entity.id
_entity.type
_entity.pdbx_description
1 polymer ?
#
loop_
_entity_poly.entity_id
_entity_poly.type
_entity_poly.pdbx_seq_one_letter_code
_entity_poly.pdbx_strand_id
1 'polypeptide(L)'
;MRIRGDVFWKWADPVLPHRSHDETLDNGTVIDVQTRLSRTGATQVFIGVYAATGMPLHEEAFDARPGESMTRALAWGVGRARRIASDPRSKVVNY
;
A
#
# COMPACT_ATOMS: atom_id res chain seq x y z
N MET A 1 13.98 -2.57 7.76
CA MET A 1 13.10 -3.73 7.50
C MET A 1 11.67 -3.30 7.83
N ARG A 2 10.67 -3.60 6.99
CA ARG A 2 9.26 -3.27 7.28
C ARG A 2 8.57 -4.47 7.95
N ILE A 3 7.78 -4.23 8.97
CA ILE A 3 6.95 -5.27 9.61
C ILE A 3 5.62 -5.27 8.87
N ARG A 4 5.39 -6.31 8.06
CA ARG A 4 4.17 -6.46 7.26
C ARG A 4 3.04 -7.00 8.12
N GLY A 5 1.87 -6.38 8.04
CA GLY A 5 0.66 -6.85 8.72
C GLY A 5 -0.12 -7.90 7.92
N ASP A 6 -1.21 -8.36 8.51
CA ASP A 6 -2.07 -9.39 7.93
C ASP A 6 -2.69 -8.98 6.59
N VAL A 7 -2.93 -7.67 6.38
CA VAL A 7 -3.50 -7.18 5.13
C VAL A 7 -2.52 -7.41 3.99
N PHE A 8 -1.24 -7.12 4.20
CA PHE A 8 -0.21 -7.45 3.23
C PHE A 8 -0.17 -8.95 2.94
N TRP A 9 -0.14 -9.79 3.97
CA TRP A 9 0.00 -11.24 3.77
C TRP A 9 -1.21 -11.90 3.13
N LYS A 10 -2.42 -11.41 3.41
CA LYS A 10 -3.65 -11.86 2.73
C LYS A 10 -3.69 -11.40 1.28
N TRP A 11 -3.17 -10.21 1.00
CA TRP A 11 -3.08 -9.72 -0.37
C TRP A 11 -1.98 -10.46 -1.12
N ALA A 12 -0.75 -10.55 -0.61
CA ALA A 12 0.41 -11.06 -1.32
C ALA A 12 0.19 -12.42 -1.99
N ASP A 13 0.59 -12.52 -3.26
CA ASP A 13 0.59 -13.76 -4.03
C ASP A 13 1.91 -13.80 -4.80
N PRO A 14 2.87 -14.65 -4.40
CA PRO A 14 4.22 -14.66 -4.98
C PRO A 14 4.26 -15.15 -6.43
N VAL A 15 3.20 -15.81 -6.93
CA VAL A 15 3.17 -16.28 -8.33
C VAL A 15 2.68 -15.20 -9.30
N LEU A 16 2.11 -14.10 -8.80
CA LEU A 16 1.57 -13.03 -9.62
C LEU A 16 2.58 -11.86 -9.72
N PRO A 17 2.97 -11.44 -10.95
CA PRO A 17 3.78 -10.25 -11.13
C PRO A 17 3.08 -9.01 -10.59
N HIS A 18 3.83 -8.16 -9.88
CA HIS A 18 3.33 -6.90 -9.35
C HIS A 18 4.23 -5.74 -9.79
N ARG A 19 3.68 -4.54 -9.73
CA ARG A 19 4.44 -3.27 -9.81
C ARG A 19 4.34 -2.59 -8.47
N SER A 20 5.48 -2.11 -7.97
CA SER A 20 5.57 -1.40 -6.70
C SER A 20 5.98 0.05 -6.89
N HIS A 21 5.61 0.88 -5.92
CA HIS A 21 6.12 2.21 -5.69
C HIS A 21 6.40 2.36 -4.20
N ASP A 22 7.66 2.56 -3.85
CA ASP A 22 8.08 2.92 -2.51
C ASP A 22 8.62 4.34 -2.46
N GLU A 23 8.28 5.06 -1.40
CA GLU A 23 8.69 6.44 -1.22
C GLU A 23 8.80 6.75 0.28
N THR A 24 9.91 7.38 0.66
CA THR A 24 10.12 7.90 2.01
C THR A 24 9.78 9.39 2.01
N LEU A 25 8.85 9.79 2.86
CA LEU A 25 8.43 11.17 3.05
C LEU A 25 9.39 11.91 3.99
N ASP A 26 9.33 13.25 3.99
CA ASP A 26 10.24 14.12 4.76
C ASP A 26 10.25 13.83 6.27
N ASN A 27 9.17 13.27 6.81
CA ASN A 27 9.06 12.90 8.23
C ASN A 27 9.53 11.47 8.54
N GLY A 28 10.13 10.77 7.56
CA GLY A 28 10.59 9.39 7.67
C GLY A 28 9.48 8.33 7.53
N THR A 29 8.21 8.72 7.37
CA THR A 29 7.14 7.79 7.01
C THR A 29 7.41 7.22 5.62
N VAL A 30 7.24 5.92 5.47
CA VAL A 30 7.45 5.21 4.22
C VAL A 30 6.11 4.74 3.69
N ILE A 31 5.81 5.07 2.44
CA ILE A 31 4.69 4.48 1.72
C ILE A 31 5.20 3.34 0.83
N ASP A 32 4.44 2.25 0.74
CA ASP A 32 4.65 1.16 -0.20
C ASP A 32 3.31 0.81 -0.83
N VAL A 33 3.21 1.07 -2.13
CA VAL A 33 2.00 0.81 -2.91
C VAL A 33 2.33 -0.20 -3.96
N GLN A 34 1.53 -1.26 -4.05
CA GLN A 34 1.73 -2.34 -5.00
C GLN A 34 0.48 -2.60 -5.79
N THR A 35 0.62 -2.90 -7.07
CA THR A 35 -0.48 -3.29 -7.95
C THR A 35 -0.18 -4.60 -8.65
N ARG A 36 -1.22 -5.37 -8.94
CA ARG A 36 -1.13 -6.58 -9.76
C ARG A 36 -2.44 -6.82 -10.50
N LEU A 37 -2.42 -7.77 -11.42
CA LEU A 37 -3.66 -8.39 -11.90
C LEU A 37 -3.97 -9.63 -11.06
N SER A 38 -5.24 -9.84 -10.74
CA SER A 38 -5.72 -11.14 -10.26
C SER A 38 -5.60 -12.18 -11.39
N ARG A 39 -5.80 -13.46 -11.04
CA ARG A 39 -5.88 -14.55 -12.04
C ARG A 39 -7.00 -14.37 -13.07
N THR A 40 -8.02 -13.59 -12.75
CA THR A 40 -9.13 -13.24 -13.63
C THR A 40 -8.95 -11.90 -14.36
N GLY A 41 -7.79 -11.25 -14.19
CA GLY A 41 -7.45 -9.98 -14.85
C GLY A 41 -7.96 -8.72 -14.14
N ALA A 42 -8.49 -8.83 -12.92
CA ALA A 42 -8.91 -7.66 -12.15
C ALA A 42 -7.68 -6.92 -11.59
N THR A 43 -7.62 -5.60 -11.75
CA THR A 43 -6.55 -4.80 -11.15
C THR A 43 -6.74 -4.72 -9.64
N GLN A 44 -5.75 -5.23 -8.90
CA GLN A 44 -5.68 -5.20 -7.44
C GLN A 44 -4.64 -4.18 -6.99
N VAL A 45 -4.84 -3.60 -5.82
CA VAL A 45 -3.88 -2.68 -5.21
C VAL A 45 -3.76 -2.93 -3.72
N PHE A 46 -2.53 -2.90 -3.23
CA PHE A 46 -2.18 -2.86 -1.81
C PHE A 46 -1.55 -1.50 -1.50
N ILE A 47 -1.86 -0.96 -0.33
CA ILE A 47 -1.35 0.30 0.18
C ILE A 47 -0.88 0.07 1.61
N GLY A 48 0.42 0.24 1.84
CA GLY A 48 1.02 0.25 3.16
C GLY A 48 1.62 1.61 3.47
N VAL A 49 1.42 2.08 4.71
CA VAL A 49 2.06 3.26 5.29
C VAL A 49 2.75 2.79 6.56
N TYR A 50 4.06 3.06 6.66
CA TYR A 50 4.91 2.57 7.72
C TYR A 50 5.65 3.72 8.40
N ALA A 51 5.84 3.63 9.70
CA ALA A 51 6.72 4.53 10.43
C ALA A 51 8.17 4.33 9.98
N ALA A 52 9.05 5.29 10.30
CA ALA A 52 10.49 5.16 10.05
C ALA A 52 11.11 3.90 10.68
N THR A 53 10.51 3.42 11.78
CA THR A 53 10.89 2.16 12.47
C THR A 53 10.49 0.91 11.68
N GLY A 54 9.70 1.04 10.62
CA GLY A 54 9.14 -0.05 9.85
C GLY A 54 7.83 -0.61 10.41
N MET A 55 7.30 -0.07 11.51
CA MET A 55 5.99 -0.48 12.05
C MET A 55 4.86 -0.03 11.11
N PRO A 56 3.83 -0.87 10.89
CA PRO A 56 2.67 -0.49 10.10
C PRO A 56 1.87 0.60 10.83
N LEU A 57 1.68 1.73 10.17
CA LEU A 57 0.74 2.77 10.59
C LEU A 57 -0.64 2.55 9.96
N HIS A 58 -0.66 2.07 8.71
CA HIS A 58 -1.88 1.73 7.99
C HIS A 58 -1.58 0.69 6.90
N GLU A 59 -2.48 -0.26 6.73
CA GLU A 59 -2.49 -1.16 5.57
C GLU A 59 -3.92 -1.29 5.05
N GLU A 60 -4.10 -1.17 3.73
CA GLU A 60 -5.38 -1.44 3.06
C GLU A 60 -5.12 -2.13 1.71
N ALA A 61 -6.06 -2.98 1.29
CA ALA A 61 -6.00 -3.67 0.02
C ALA A 61 -7.37 -3.63 -0.68
N PHE A 62 -7.35 -3.60 -2.01
CA PHE A 62 -8.53 -3.61 -2.86
C PHE A 62 -8.41 -4.74 -3.88
N ASP A 63 -9.38 -5.66 -3.87
CA ASP A 63 -9.41 -6.82 -4.75
C ASP A 63 -9.85 -6.51 -6.19
N ALA A 64 -10.38 -5.32 -6.42
CA ALA A 64 -10.69 -4.81 -7.75
C ALA A 64 -10.70 -3.28 -7.78
N ARG A 65 -10.12 -2.71 -8.84
CA ARG A 65 -10.37 -1.34 -9.30
C ARG A 65 -10.95 -1.38 -10.72
N PRO A 66 -12.30 -1.47 -10.85
CA PRO A 66 -12.96 -1.65 -12.13
C PRO A 66 -12.59 -0.55 -13.15
N GLY A 67 -12.23 -0.94 -14.36
CA GLY A 67 -11.89 -0.01 -15.44
C GLY A 67 -10.53 0.69 -15.31
N GLU A 68 -9.73 0.36 -14.28
CA GLU A 68 -8.39 0.94 -14.09
C GLU A 68 -7.30 -0.03 -14.55
N SER A 69 -6.31 0.49 -15.28
CA SER A 69 -5.04 -0.22 -15.53
C SER A 69 -4.18 -0.26 -14.27
N MET A 70 -3.22 -1.18 -14.18
CA MET A 70 -2.25 -1.23 -13.07
C MET A 70 -1.54 0.12 -12.86
N THR A 71 -1.14 0.82 -13.93
CA THR A 71 -0.49 2.14 -13.80
C THR A 71 -1.41 3.17 -13.17
N ARG A 72 -2.69 3.20 -13.57
CA ARG A 72 -3.67 4.16 -13.01
C ARG A 72 -3.98 3.84 -11.55
N ALA A 73 -4.14 2.56 -11.23
CA ALA A 73 -4.34 2.08 -9.87
C ALA A 73 -3.12 2.38 -8.97
N LEU A 74 -1.89 2.27 -9.51
CA LEU A 74 -0.67 2.57 -8.77
C LEU A 74 -0.61 4.07 -8.44
N ALA A 75 -0.81 4.94 -9.43
CA ALA A 75 -0.84 6.40 -9.21
C ALA A 75 -1.93 6.81 -8.22
N TRP A 76 -3.13 6.22 -8.33
CA TRP A 76 -4.20 6.43 -7.36
C TRP A 76 -3.80 5.98 -5.95
N GLY A 77 -3.20 4.79 -5.82
CA GLY A 77 -2.75 4.24 -4.55
C GLY A 77 -1.67 5.09 -3.89
N VAL A 78 -0.73 5.65 -4.65
CA VAL A 78 0.27 6.60 -4.15
C VAL A 78 -0.39 7.86 -3.60
N GLY A 79 -1.34 8.45 -4.33
CA GLY A 79 -2.08 9.62 -3.86
C GLY A 79 -2.92 9.33 -2.60
N ARG A 80 -3.46 8.12 -2.48
CA ARG A 80 -4.17 7.65 -1.29
C ARG A 80 -3.21 7.48 -0.10
N ALA A 81 -2.07 6.82 -0.29
CA ALA A 81 -1.06 6.58 0.74
C ALA A 81 -0.52 7.90 1.31
N ARG A 82 -0.21 8.87 0.45
CA ARG A 82 0.23 10.21 0.88
C ARG A 82 -0.82 10.91 1.74
N ARG A 83 -2.09 10.87 1.34
CA ARG A 83 -3.19 11.45 2.15
C ARG A 83 -3.31 10.79 3.51
N ILE A 84 -3.15 9.47 3.61
CA ILE A 84 -3.17 8.74 4.88
C ILE A 84 -1.99 9.14 5.75
N ALA A 85 -0.79 9.21 5.18
CA ALA A 85 0.43 9.62 5.89
C ALA A 85 0.36 11.07 6.41
N SER A 86 -0.40 11.94 5.72
CA SER A 86 -0.66 13.32 6.16
C SER A 86 -1.80 13.45 7.18
N ASP A 87 -2.65 12.44 7.39
CA ASP A 87 -3.73 12.51 8.39
C ASP A 87 -3.14 12.36 9.81
N PRO A 88 -3.28 13.37 10.69
CA PRO A 88 -2.74 13.33 12.05
C PRO A 88 -3.23 12.14 12.88
N ARG A 89 -4.41 11.59 12.58
CA ARG A 89 -5.01 10.46 13.31
C ARG A 89 -4.35 9.12 12.99
N SER A 90 -3.62 9.01 11.89
CA SER A 90 -2.87 7.80 11.52
C SER A 90 -1.63 7.57 12.40
N LYS A 91 -1.26 8.55 13.26
CA LYS A 91 -0.04 8.51 14.07
C LYS A 91 -0.24 8.00 15.50
N VAL A 92 -1.46 7.65 15.89
CA VAL A 92 -1.79 7.27 17.27
C VAL A 92 -1.71 5.75 17.43
N VAL A 93 -0.51 5.23 17.68
CA VAL A 93 -0.34 3.91 18.29
C VAL A 93 0.11 4.19 19.72
N ASN A 94 -0.81 4.05 20.67
CA ASN A 94 -0.55 4.24 22.10
C ASN A 94 0.40 3.14 22.61
N TYR A 95 1.41 3.56 23.38
CA TYR A 95 2.34 2.69 24.10
C TYR A 95 1.67 1.97 25.27
#